data_AF-A0A1G3AB61-F1
#
_entry.id   AF-A0A1G3AB61-F1
#
_cell.length_a   1.000
_cell.length_b   1.000
_cell.length_c   1.000
_cell.angle_alpha   90.00
_cell.angle_beta   90.00
_cell.angle_gamma   90.00
#
_symmetry.space_group_name_H-M   'P 1'
#
loop_
_entity.id
_entity.type
_entity.pdbx_description
1 polymer ?
#
loop_
_entity_poly.entity_id
_entity_poly.type
_entity_poly.pdbx_seq_one_letter_code
_entity_poly.pdbx_strand_id
1 'polypeptide(L)' 'MHKCPKQEQRGWTPNDVIEVRCPGCGRSLEFFKDEESRKCRGCGQKIANPEFEMARSQRAGE' A
#
# COMPACT_ATOMS: atom_id res chain seq x y z
N MET A 1 21.10 -16.47 -28.54
CA MET A 1 20.52 -15.10 -28.61
C MET A 1 19.64 -14.89 -27.39
N HIS A 2 20.04 -13.96 -26.53
CA HIS A 2 19.42 -13.69 -25.24
C HIS A 2 18.11 -12.93 -25.41
N LYS A 3 17.00 -13.50 -24.95
CA LYS A 3 15.88 -12.75 -24.37
C LYS A 3 15.34 -13.58 -23.21
N CYS A 4 15.93 -13.40 -22.04
CA CYS A 4 15.18 -13.62 -20.80
C CYS A 4 13.93 -12.75 -20.91
N PRO A 5 12.70 -13.32 -20.93
CA PRO A 5 11.51 -12.52 -21.07
C PRO A 5 11.44 -11.60 -19.86
N LYS A 6 11.70 -10.33 -20.15
CA LYS A 6 11.62 -9.16 -19.29
C LYS A 6 10.60 -9.43 -18.18
N GLN A 7 11.11 -9.71 -16.98
CA GLN A 7 10.36 -9.70 -15.74
C GLN A 7 9.41 -8.50 -15.81
N GLU A 8 8.12 -8.81 -15.85
CA GLU A 8 7.05 -7.83 -16.03
C GLU A 8 7.32 -6.68 -15.06
N GLN A 9 7.53 -5.48 -15.59
CA GLN A 9 7.59 -4.31 -14.74
C GLN A 9 6.21 -4.23 -14.11
N ARG A 10 6.09 -4.73 -12.88
CA ARG A 10 4.86 -4.74 -12.10
C ARG A 10 4.30 -3.34 -12.20
N GLY A 11 3.29 -3.21 -13.06
CA GLY A 11 2.78 -1.93 -13.50
C GLY A 11 2.05 -1.35 -12.32
N TRP A 12 2.72 -0.52 -11.53
CA TRP A 12 2.06 0.30 -10.55
C TRP A 12 1.20 1.29 -11.34
N THR A 13 -0.03 0.90 -11.64
CA THR A 13 -1.02 1.82 -12.17
C THR A 13 -1.33 2.84 -11.07
N PRO A 14 -1.44 4.14 -11.36
CA PRO A 14 -1.87 5.14 -10.39
C PRO A 14 -3.25 4.84 -9.78
N ASN A 15 -3.98 3.89 -10.37
CA ASN A 15 -5.23 3.34 -9.88
C ASN A 15 -5.09 2.40 -8.66
N ASP A 16 -3.87 2.08 -8.23
CA ASP A 16 -3.59 1.21 -7.06
C ASP A 16 -3.06 1.99 -5.85
N VAL A 17 -3.13 3.32 -5.91
CA VAL A 17 -2.90 4.23 -4.79
C VAL A 17 -4.24 4.62 -4.15
N ILE A 18 -4.30 4.52 -2.83
CA ILE A 18 -5.42 4.94 -2.00
C ILE A 18 -4.98 6.19 -1.23
N GLU A 19 -5.78 7.25 -1.23
CA GLU A 19 -5.50 8.45 -0.42
C GLU A 19 -6.17 8.34 0.96
N VAL A 20 -5.38 8.45 2.03
CA VAL A 20 -5.87 8.49 3.41
C VAL A 20 -5.32 9.71 4.14
N ARG A 21 -6.06 10.23 5.13
CA ARG A 21 -5.55 11.33 5.98
C ARG A 21 -4.84 10.79 7.19
N CYS A 22 -3.68 11.37 7.50
CA CYS A 22 -2.94 11.05 8.71
C CYS A 22 -3.73 11.49 9.95
N PRO A 23 -4.05 10.61 10.91
CA PRO A 23 -4.76 10.98 12.13
C PRO A 23 -3.91 11.85 13.08
N GLY A 24 -2.58 11.84 12.93
CA GLY A 24 -1.68 12.64 13.77
C GLY A 24 -1.52 14.09 13.32
N CYS A 25 -1.49 14.36 12.00
CA CYS A 25 -1.23 15.70 11.47
C CYS A 25 -2.21 16.17 10.38
N GLY A 26 -3.17 15.34 9.99
CA GLY A 26 -4.19 15.67 8.98
C GLY A 26 -3.71 15.66 7.53
N ARG A 27 -2.42 15.36 7.27
CA ARG A 27 -1.85 15.37 5.91
C ARG A 27 -2.32 14.16 5.09
N SER A 28 -2.57 14.37 3.80
CA SER A 28 -2.86 13.32 2.83
C SER A 28 -1.65 12.41 2.63
N LEU A 29 -1.91 11.11 2.70
CA LEU A 29 -0.96 10.02 2.53
C LEU A 29 -1.51 9.08 1.47
N GLU A 30 -0.72 8.84 0.45
CA GLU A 30 -1.00 7.81 -0.53
C GLU A 30 -0.57 6.45 0.05
N PHE A 31 -1.34 5.40 -0.14
CA PHE A 31 -1.02 4.02 0.24
C PHE A 31 -1.13 3.13 -0.99
N PHE A 32 -0.11 2.31 -1.24
CA PHE A 32 -0.23 1.27 -2.26
C PHE A 32 -0.96 0.05 -1.70
N LYS A 33 -1.67 -0.70 -2.56
CA LYS A 33 -2.30 -1.98 -2.18
C LYS A 33 -1.33 -3.03 -1.62
N ASP A 34 -0.05 -2.92 -1.97
CA ASP A 34 1.02 -3.81 -1.51
C ASP A 34 1.61 -3.37 -0.16
N GLU A 35 1.32 -2.15 0.31
CA GLU A 35 1.82 -1.64 1.58
C GLU A 35 0.87 -1.94 2.74
N GLU A 36 1.37 -2.67 3.74
CA GLU A 36 0.67 -2.91 5.01
C GLU A 36 0.63 -1.65 5.90
N SER A 37 1.68 -0.85 5.88
CA SER A 37 1.83 0.34 6.72
C SER A 37 2.89 1.28 6.16
N ARG A 38 2.69 2.59 6.30
CA ARG A 38 3.57 3.63 5.76
C ARG A 38 3.84 4.71 6.82
N LYS A 39 5.03 5.29 6.78
CA LYS A 39 5.41 6.43 7.64
C LYS A 39 4.90 7.74 7.05
N CYS A 40 4.19 8.54 7.84
CA CYS A 40 3.72 9.85 7.44
C CYS A 40 4.91 10.79 7.13
N ARG A 41 4.91 11.43 5.95
CA ARG A 41 5.94 12.43 5.60
C ARG A 41 5.79 13.77 6.33
N GLY A 42 4.62 14.03 6.92
CA GLY A 42 4.35 15.25 7.69
C GLY A 42 4.85 15.16 9.14
N CYS A 43 4.44 14.12 9.87
CA CYS A 43 4.76 13.97 11.30
C CYS A 43 5.68 12.79 11.63
N GLY A 44 5.96 11.89 10.68
CA GLY A 44 6.76 10.70 10.93
C GLY A 44 6.04 9.55 11.63
N GLN A 45 4.74 9.65 11.91
CA GLN A 45 3.97 8.57 12.54
C GLN A 45 3.76 7.38 11.58
N LYS A 46 3.83 6.15 12.08
CA LYS A 46 3.51 4.95 11.30
C LYS A 46 1.99 4.77 11.22
N ILE A 47 1.43 4.78 10.02
CA ILE A 47 0.00 4.63 9.74
C ILE A 47 -0.20 3.30 9.02
N ALA A 48 -1.17 2.49 9.44
CA ALA A 48 -1.51 1.23 8.79
C ALA A 48 -2.48 1.46 7.62
N ASN A 49 -2.35 0.66 6.56
CA ASN A 49 -3.24 0.71 5.41
C ASN A 49 -4.57 0.00 5.75
N PRO A 50 -5.71 0.71 5.79
CA PRO A 50 -7.00 0.10 6.16
C PRO A 50 -7.44 -0.99 5.17
N GLU A 51 -7.03 -0.94 3.91
CA GLU A 51 -7.42 -1.94 2.91
C GLU A 51 -6.57 -3.22 2.96
N PHE A 52 -5.30 -3.13 3.39
CA PHE A 52 -4.44 -4.31 3.52
C PHE A 52 -4.92 -5.25 4.64
N GLU A 53 -5.40 -4.68 5.75
CA GLU A 53 -5.93 -5.43 6.90
C GLU A 53 -7.14 -6.30 6.49
N MET A 54 -7.96 -5.85 5.53
CA MET A 54 -9.13 -6.60 5.06
C MET A 54 -8.74 -7.87 4.29
N ALA A 55 -7.62 -7.87 3.56
CA ALA A 55 -7.17 -9.03 2.79
C ALA A 55 -6.70 -10.19 3.68
N ARG A 56 -6.26 -9.92 4.91
CA ARG A 56 -5.68 -10.94 5.81
C ARG A 56 -6.72 -11.66 6.68
N SER A 57 -7.91 -11.10 6.86
CA SER A 57 -8.94 -11.63 7.76
C SER A 57 -9.82 -12.75 7.19
N GLN A 58 -9.53 -13.29 5.99
CA GLN A 58 -10.27 -14.42 5.39
C GLN A 58 -9.65 -15.81 5.66
N ARG A 59 -8.71 -15.95 6.61
CA ARG A 59 -8.20 -17.27 7.05
C ARG A 59 -8.43 -17.52 8.55
N ALA A 60 -9.68 -17.45 8.98
CA ALA A 60 -10.09 -17.98 10.27
C ALA A 60 -11.51 -18.56 10.12
N GLY A 61 -11.60 -19.83 9.73
CA GLY A 61 -12.87 -20.55 9.65
C GLY A 61 -12.90 -21.71 8.65
N GLU A 62 -12.02 -22.70 8.84
CA GLU A 62 -12.32 -24.11 8.54
C GLU A 62 -12.11 -24.91 9.83
#